data_AF-A0AAD2CVX1-F1
#
_entry.id   AF-A0AAD2CVX1-F1
#
_cell.length_a   1.000
_cell.length_b   1.000
_cell.length_c   1.000
_cell.angle_alpha   90.00
_cell.angle_beta   90.00
_cell.angle_gamma   90.00
#
_symmetry.space_group_name_H-M   'P 1'
#
loop_
_entity.id
_entity.type
_entity.pdbx_description
1 polymer ?
#
loop_
_entity_poly.entity_id
_entity_poly.type
_entity_poly.pdbx_seq_one_letter_code
_entity_poly.pdbx_strand_id
1 'polypeptide(L)'
;MESKEKYLINGLKPRNTFSMEILRNAVGSKALEKMKRSITATKIGRISSTSTQSRMREIRKTKTVENIAKVTSFNCIDVDKDVIEEIKEVDEEEDIPIENYLIGSDASDTDSDEEDDGNANKTLGVGGEELIQKDPQALVDQELTTLLKQCKEFPEPTEEMIASKAIEFGDRKRDKTLILDMDETLIHAEILPESAKPIKDVDFTITLKNVNEVTKKEETYIVYVKIRPFYDECMENLANYYELVVFTAAEQDYADAILDILDTENLISHRLYRQHCINIEDKYFVKDLRIVQDRDLTNMVLVDNSIISMAFNIDNGIPVSPFFRWTKNDEEFLFLHSYLDELFHTEDIRDHNREKFKLQEIQDGKISL
;
A
#
# COMPACT_ATOMS: atom_id res chain seq x y z
N MET A 1 -24.05 21.77 14.18
CA MET A 1 -24.22 20.54 13.36
C MET A 1 -23.15 20.55 12.28
N GLU A 2 -21.89 20.53 12.70
CA GLU A 2 -20.71 20.56 11.83
C GLU A 2 -19.67 19.60 12.44
N SER A 3 -18.92 18.94 11.56
CA SER A 3 -17.86 17.94 11.81
C SER A 3 -18.32 16.52 12.24
N LYS A 4 -18.62 15.69 11.24
CA LYS A 4 -18.62 14.21 11.32
C LYS A 4 -17.72 13.56 10.25
N GLU A 5 -16.75 14.30 9.71
CA GLU A 5 -15.79 13.79 8.71
C GLU A 5 -14.34 14.01 9.18
N LYS A 6 -13.98 13.40 10.30
CA LYS A 6 -12.59 13.35 10.73
C LYS A 6 -12.24 11.92 11.10
N TYR A 7 -11.30 11.35 10.35
CA TYR A 7 -10.58 10.09 10.60
C TYR A 7 -11.24 8.76 10.18
N LEU A 8 -11.76 8.71 8.95
CA LEU A 8 -11.70 7.48 8.15
C LEU A 8 -10.77 7.73 6.95
N ILE A 9 -9.52 7.24 7.02
CA ILE A 9 -8.74 6.91 5.81
C ILE A 9 -9.26 5.55 5.28
N ASN A 10 -10.58 5.46 5.11
CA ASN A 10 -11.31 4.24 4.73
C ASN A 10 -12.36 4.51 3.64
N GLY A 11 -12.18 5.57 2.86
CA GLY A 11 -12.93 5.78 1.63
C GLY A 11 -11.93 6.14 0.55
N LEU A 12 -11.95 5.36 -0.55
CA LEU A 12 -11.15 5.53 -1.78
C LEU A 12 -9.78 4.81 -1.72
N LYS A 13 -9.82 3.49 -2.00
CA LYS A 13 -8.67 2.54 -2.05
C LYS A 13 -8.64 1.87 -3.43
N PRO A 14 -8.14 2.52 -4.49
CA PRO A 14 -8.21 2.00 -5.84
C PRO A 14 -7.07 1.02 -6.09
N ARG A 15 -7.39 -0.15 -6.65
CA ARG A 15 -6.40 -1.03 -7.30
C ARG A 15 -5.95 -0.40 -8.63
N ASN A 16 -5.02 0.54 -8.66
CA ASN A 16 -4.63 1.21 -9.92
C ASN A 16 -4.17 0.20 -10.99
N THR A 17 -5.02 -0.02 -12.00
CA THR A 17 -4.80 -1.06 -13.01
C THR A 17 -3.80 -0.63 -14.05
N PHE A 18 -3.77 0.67 -14.36
CA PHE A 18 -2.77 1.27 -15.21
C PHE A 18 -1.35 1.07 -14.67
N SER A 19 -1.12 1.37 -13.39
CA SER A 19 0.21 1.20 -12.77
C SER A 19 0.60 -0.28 -12.64
N MET A 20 -0.36 -1.16 -12.29
CA MET A 20 -0.12 -2.60 -12.31
C MET A 20 0.30 -3.09 -13.70
N GLU A 21 -0.37 -2.62 -14.76
CA GLU A 21 -0.05 -3.04 -16.12
C GLU A 21 1.36 -2.59 -16.53
N ILE A 22 1.76 -1.36 -16.17
CA ILE A 22 3.13 -0.87 -16.39
C ILE A 22 4.15 -1.78 -15.69
N LEU A 23 3.96 -2.05 -14.39
CA LEU A 23 4.87 -2.88 -13.62
C LEU A 23 4.94 -4.31 -14.15
N ARG A 24 3.81 -4.88 -14.57
CA ARG A 24 3.74 -6.22 -15.17
C ARG A 24 4.40 -6.29 -16.54
N ASN A 25 4.26 -5.25 -17.35
CA ASN A 25 4.83 -5.17 -18.69
C ASN A 25 6.34 -4.90 -18.67
N ALA A 26 6.88 -4.34 -17.58
CA ALA A 26 8.32 -4.20 -17.39
C ALA A 26 9.04 -5.57 -17.31
N VAL A 27 8.31 -6.63 -16.96
CA VAL A 27 8.91 -7.96 -16.75
C VAL A 27 8.59 -8.90 -17.90
N GLY A 28 9.62 -9.30 -18.65
CA GLY A 28 9.51 -10.42 -19.57
C GLY A 28 9.15 -11.71 -18.81
N SER A 29 8.13 -12.46 -19.27
CA SER A 29 7.61 -13.66 -18.60
C SER A 29 8.68 -14.68 -18.16
N LYS A 30 9.79 -14.78 -18.91
CA LYS A 30 10.95 -15.63 -18.57
C LYS A 30 11.77 -15.13 -17.37
N ALA A 31 11.90 -13.82 -17.18
CA ALA A 31 12.62 -13.22 -16.05
C ALA A 31 11.83 -13.39 -14.75
N LEU A 32 10.51 -13.15 -14.81
CA LEU A 32 9.59 -13.41 -13.71
C LEU A 32 9.63 -14.89 -13.29
N GLU A 33 9.54 -15.80 -14.26
CA GLU A 33 9.64 -17.24 -14.03
C GLU A 33 10.99 -17.64 -13.43
N LYS A 34 12.09 -17.01 -13.85
CA LYS A 34 13.42 -17.26 -13.27
C LYS A 34 13.49 -16.80 -11.81
N MET A 35 12.91 -15.65 -11.49
CA MET A 35 12.84 -15.12 -10.12
C MET A 35 11.95 -16.02 -9.24
N LYS A 36 10.75 -16.36 -9.72
CA LYS A 36 9.84 -17.33 -9.07
C LYS A 36 10.51 -18.69 -8.88
N ARG A 37 11.30 -19.18 -9.84
CA ARG A 37 12.05 -20.44 -9.73
C ARG A 37 13.22 -20.33 -8.76
N SER A 38 13.90 -19.20 -8.67
CA SER A 38 14.94 -18.97 -7.65
C SER A 38 14.33 -19.01 -6.23
N ILE A 39 13.17 -18.37 -6.07
CA ILE A 39 12.39 -18.36 -4.82
C ILE A 39 11.81 -19.76 -4.51
N THR A 40 11.32 -20.48 -5.53
CA THR A 40 10.69 -21.81 -5.37
C THR A 40 11.73 -22.94 -5.23
N ALA A 41 12.90 -22.85 -5.85
CA ALA A 41 14.00 -23.81 -5.66
C ALA A 41 14.49 -23.81 -4.21
N THR A 42 14.47 -22.64 -3.56
CA THR A 42 14.67 -22.47 -2.11
C THR A 42 13.60 -23.18 -1.27
N LYS A 43 12.40 -23.39 -1.83
CA LYS A 43 11.25 -24.07 -1.20
C LYS A 43 11.28 -25.59 -1.38
N ILE A 44 11.85 -26.10 -2.49
CA ILE A 44 11.88 -27.54 -2.87
C ILE A 44 13.16 -28.25 -2.41
N GLY A 45 14.30 -27.56 -2.24
CA GLY A 45 15.58 -28.14 -1.76
C GLY A 45 15.61 -28.59 -0.28
N ARG A 46 14.45 -28.76 0.36
CA ARG A 46 14.29 -29.00 1.81
C ARG A 46 14.55 -30.44 2.21
N ILE A 47 15.82 -30.87 2.21
CA ILE A 47 16.31 -31.92 3.14
C ILE A 47 17.63 -31.53 3.86
N SER A 48 18.37 -30.45 3.56
CA SER A 48 19.65 -30.23 4.28
C SER A 48 20.10 -28.82 4.71
N SER A 49 19.30 -27.77 4.57
CA SER A 49 19.58 -26.50 5.28
C SER A 49 18.30 -25.69 5.45
N THR A 50 18.06 -25.19 6.67
CA THR A 50 16.93 -24.32 7.05
C THR A 50 16.83 -23.13 6.07
N SER A 51 15.79 -23.11 5.23
CA SER A 51 15.57 -22.07 4.22
C SER A 51 15.43 -20.68 4.88
N THR A 52 16.08 -19.65 4.34
CA THR A 52 16.11 -18.26 4.84
C THR A 52 14.74 -17.74 5.32
N GLN A 53 13.65 -18.00 4.57
CA GLN A 53 12.28 -17.65 4.98
C GLN A 53 11.84 -18.25 6.33
N SER A 54 12.17 -19.53 6.59
CA SER A 54 11.83 -20.20 7.84
C SER A 54 12.58 -19.57 9.01
N ARG A 55 13.84 -19.17 8.79
CA ARG A 55 14.64 -18.41 9.75
C ARG A 55 14.03 -17.03 10.01
N MET A 56 13.66 -16.28 8.96
CA MET A 56 13.04 -14.95 9.13
C MET A 56 11.74 -15.02 9.92
N ARG A 57 10.88 -16.01 9.63
CA ARG A 57 9.65 -16.23 10.41
C ARG A 57 9.92 -16.51 11.88
N GLU A 58 10.97 -17.26 12.20
CA GLU A 58 11.34 -17.56 13.58
C GLU A 58 11.93 -16.34 14.30
N ILE A 59 12.74 -15.54 13.61
CA ILE A 59 13.21 -14.23 14.11
C ILE A 59 12.02 -13.32 14.41
N ARG A 60 11.07 -13.19 13.48
CA ARG A 60 9.86 -12.38 13.67
C ARG A 60 9.06 -12.82 14.89
N LYS A 61 8.82 -14.13 15.04
CA LYS A 61 8.15 -14.67 16.24
C LYS A 61 8.86 -14.26 17.53
N THR A 62 10.18 -14.31 17.56
CA THR A 62 10.97 -13.90 18.72
C THR A 62 10.81 -12.41 18.99
N LYS A 63 10.96 -11.56 17.96
CA LYS A 63 10.79 -10.11 18.07
C LYS A 63 9.37 -9.69 18.44
N THR A 64 8.35 -10.41 17.98
CA THR A 64 6.95 -10.20 18.38
C THR A 64 6.78 -10.39 19.88
N VAL A 65 7.35 -11.47 20.45
CA VAL A 65 7.31 -11.73 21.89
C VAL A 65 8.02 -10.62 22.67
N GLU A 66 9.17 -10.15 22.19
CA GLU A 66 9.90 -9.02 22.79
C GLU A 66 9.12 -7.70 22.72
N ASN A 67 8.45 -7.43 21.60
CA ASN A 67 7.65 -6.21 21.43
C ASN A 67 6.36 -6.24 22.25
N ILE A 68 5.74 -7.41 22.47
CA ILE A 68 4.63 -7.52 23.45
C ILE A 68 5.09 -7.09 24.85
N ALA A 69 6.36 -7.33 25.20
CA ALA A 69 6.92 -6.86 26.47
C ALA A 69 7.22 -5.34 26.49
N LYS A 70 7.42 -4.73 25.31
CA LYS A 70 7.57 -3.28 25.11
C LYS A 70 6.22 -2.69 24.70
N VAL A 71 5.31 -2.58 25.66
CA VAL A 71 4.07 -1.83 25.49
C VAL A 71 4.36 -0.47 24.86
N THR A 72 3.86 -0.22 23.65
CA THR A 72 3.94 1.09 23.03
C THR A 72 2.74 1.92 23.49
N SER A 73 3.04 3.04 24.16
CA SER A 73 2.06 4.06 24.48
C SER A 73 1.69 4.79 23.20
N PHE A 74 0.43 4.74 22.80
CA PHE A 74 -0.07 5.51 21.67
C PHE A 74 -1.09 6.52 22.19
N ASN A 75 -0.79 7.81 22.06
CA ASN A 75 -1.74 8.87 22.39
C ASN A 75 -2.72 9.03 21.22
N CYS A 76 -3.78 8.21 21.16
CA CYS A 76 -4.94 8.56 20.34
C CYS A 76 -5.78 9.55 21.15
N ILE A 77 -5.68 10.84 20.81
CA ILE A 77 -6.86 11.69 20.83
C ILE A 77 -7.72 11.17 19.67
N ASP A 78 -8.87 10.58 20.02
CA ASP A 78 -9.95 10.13 19.14
C ASP A 78 -9.73 8.83 18.34
N VAL A 79 -9.80 7.68 19.02
CA VAL A 79 -10.45 6.50 18.41
C VAL A 79 -11.95 6.75 18.54
N ASP A 80 -12.58 7.16 17.44
CA ASP A 80 -13.99 7.55 17.43
C ASP A 80 -14.85 6.39 17.93
N LYS A 81 -15.56 6.58 19.05
CA LYS A 81 -16.39 5.53 19.69
C LYS A 81 -17.53 5.08 18.77
N ASP A 82 -17.89 5.90 17.78
CA ASP A 82 -18.95 5.64 16.82
C ASP A 82 -18.56 4.53 15.80
N VAL A 83 -17.27 4.30 15.53
CA VAL A 83 -16.81 3.19 14.64
C VAL A 83 -17.00 1.82 15.29
N ILE A 84 -17.04 1.76 16.63
CA ILE A 84 -17.18 0.51 17.39
C ILE A 84 -18.65 0.07 17.52
N GLU A 85 -19.62 0.98 17.36
CA GLU A 85 -21.04 0.62 17.41
C GLU A 85 -21.59 0.08 16.09
N GLU A 86 -21.05 0.48 14.92
CA GLU A 86 -21.43 -0.10 13.63
C GLU A 86 -20.97 -1.56 13.44
N ILE A 87 -19.92 -2.00 14.16
CA ILE A 87 -19.41 -3.39 14.09
C ILE A 87 -20.30 -4.37 14.90
N LYS A 88 -21.27 -3.88 15.68
CA LYS A 88 -22.13 -4.73 16.52
C LYS A 88 -23.38 -5.26 15.81
N GLU A 89 -23.67 -4.87 14.56
CA GLU A 89 -24.90 -5.29 13.85
C GLU A 89 -24.64 -6.03 12.51
N VAL A 90 -23.50 -6.69 12.34
CA VAL A 90 -23.33 -7.66 11.23
C VAL A 90 -22.96 -9.03 11.78
N ASP A 91 -23.91 -9.63 12.49
CA ASP A 91 -24.01 -11.07 12.71
C ASP A 91 -25.32 -11.54 12.05
N GLU A 92 -25.29 -11.76 10.73
CA GLU A 92 -26.08 -12.83 10.11
C GLU A 92 -25.19 -13.51 9.06
N GLU A 93 -25.05 -14.83 9.22
CA GLU A 93 -24.53 -15.74 8.22
C GLU A 93 -25.38 -15.64 6.94
N GLU A 94 -24.89 -14.97 5.90
CA GLU A 94 -25.29 -15.29 4.54
C GLU A 94 -24.06 -15.69 3.73
N ASP A 95 -23.99 -17.00 3.44
CA ASP A 95 -23.19 -17.57 2.37
C ASP A 95 -23.54 -16.85 1.06
N ILE A 96 -22.74 -15.86 0.66
CA ILE A 96 -22.81 -15.33 -0.70
C ILE A 96 -22.20 -16.41 -1.62
N PRO A 97 -22.97 -17.02 -2.55
CA PRO A 97 -22.47 -18.14 -3.35
C PRO A 97 -21.28 -17.73 -4.22
N ILE A 98 -20.16 -18.43 -4.00
CA ILE A 98 -18.91 -18.32 -4.76
C ILE A 98 -19.07 -19.07 -6.10
N GLU A 99 -19.93 -18.59 -7.00
CA GLU A 99 -20.06 -19.19 -8.35
C GLU A 99 -19.79 -18.24 -9.52
N ASN A 100 -19.49 -16.94 -9.30
CA ASN A 100 -19.23 -16.01 -10.41
C ASN A 100 -17.79 -15.48 -10.57
N TYR A 101 -16.79 -16.12 -9.95
CA TYR A 101 -15.37 -15.75 -10.14
C TYR A 101 -14.48 -16.96 -10.49
N LEU A 102 -15.02 -17.85 -11.31
CA LEU A 102 -14.24 -18.79 -12.11
C LEU A 102 -14.47 -18.45 -13.58
N ILE A 103 -13.55 -17.71 -14.22
CA ILE A 103 -13.41 -17.84 -15.67
C ILE A 103 -12.48 -19.02 -15.89
N GLY A 104 -13.14 -20.14 -16.18
CA GLY A 104 -12.51 -21.33 -16.75
C GLY A 104 -11.84 -20.98 -18.07
N SER A 105 -10.68 -21.56 -18.24
CA SER A 105 -10.01 -21.75 -19.52
C SER A 105 -10.88 -22.57 -20.49
N ASP A 106 -10.70 -22.24 -21.77
CA ASP A 106 -10.87 -23.06 -22.98
C ASP A 106 -12.23 -23.11 -23.70
N ALA A 107 -12.21 -22.48 -24.88
CA ALA A 107 -12.60 -22.97 -26.22
C ALA A 107 -13.92 -23.72 -26.42
N SER A 108 -14.82 -23.16 -27.27
CA SER A 108 -15.13 -23.67 -28.62
C SER A 108 -16.45 -23.12 -29.19
N ASP A 109 -16.43 -22.86 -30.50
CA ASP A 109 -17.51 -22.62 -31.48
C ASP A 109 -18.95 -23.07 -31.16
N THR A 110 -19.97 -22.27 -31.54
CA THR A 110 -20.91 -22.52 -32.68
C THR A 110 -22.16 -21.62 -32.65
N ASP A 111 -22.65 -21.28 -33.85
CA ASP A 111 -23.87 -20.54 -34.21
C ASP A 111 -25.19 -21.16 -33.72
N SER A 112 -26.23 -20.32 -33.51
CA SER A 112 -27.53 -20.34 -34.25
C SER A 112 -28.72 -19.76 -33.45
N ASP A 113 -29.35 -18.73 -34.02
CA ASP A 113 -30.79 -18.56 -34.31
C ASP A 113 -31.92 -18.61 -33.25
N GLU A 114 -32.77 -17.59 -33.40
CA GLU A 114 -34.26 -17.55 -33.36
C GLU A 114 -35.06 -17.26 -32.06
N GLU A 115 -35.77 -16.12 -32.14
CA GLU A 115 -37.19 -15.82 -31.84
C GLU A 115 -37.92 -16.46 -30.64
N ASP A 116 -38.60 -15.64 -29.80
CA ASP A 116 -40.06 -15.41 -29.90
C ASP A 116 -40.66 -14.68 -28.65
N ASP A 117 -41.70 -13.92 -28.98
CA ASP A 117 -42.75 -13.16 -28.29
C ASP A 117 -42.89 -13.07 -26.76
N GLY A 118 -42.98 -11.81 -26.32
CA GLY A 118 -44.28 -11.22 -25.98
C GLY A 118 -44.86 -11.46 -24.58
N ASN A 119 -44.85 -10.44 -23.72
CA ASN A 119 -46.11 -9.81 -23.28
C ASN A 119 -45.88 -8.47 -22.57
N ALA A 120 -46.57 -7.44 -23.05
CA ALA A 120 -46.61 -6.11 -22.46
C ALA A 120 -47.73 -6.02 -21.43
N ASN A 121 -47.42 -5.51 -20.23
CA ASN A 121 -48.42 -4.85 -19.40
C ASN A 121 -47.84 -3.56 -18.82
N LYS A 122 -48.57 -2.47 -19.05
CA LYS A 122 -48.12 -1.08 -18.99
C LYS A 122 -48.79 -0.40 -17.79
N THR A 123 -48.05 0.10 -16.81
CA THR A 123 -48.52 1.21 -15.94
C THR A 123 -47.35 1.99 -15.30
N LEU A 124 -47.04 3.14 -15.90
CA LEU A 124 -46.70 4.44 -15.30
C LEU A 124 -45.79 4.51 -14.04
N GLY A 125 -44.49 4.69 -14.30
CA GLY A 125 -43.77 5.95 -14.02
C GLY A 125 -43.27 6.22 -12.61
N VAL A 126 -41.96 6.02 -12.38
CA VAL A 126 -41.01 6.96 -11.74
C VAL A 126 -39.63 6.64 -12.32
N GLY A 127 -38.83 7.65 -12.69
CA GLY A 127 -37.54 7.50 -13.35
C GLY A 127 -36.57 6.61 -12.56
N GLY A 128 -36.22 5.46 -13.13
CA GLY A 128 -35.05 4.70 -12.75
C GLY A 128 -33.88 5.20 -13.58
N GLU A 129 -32.90 5.81 -12.92
CA GLU A 129 -31.56 5.92 -13.48
C GLU A 129 -31.10 4.49 -13.80
N GLU A 130 -30.82 4.25 -15.09
CA GLU A 130 -30.14 3.05 -15.54
C GLU A 130 -28.85 2.93 -14.72
N LEU A 131 -28.82 1.97 -13.79
CA LEU A 131 -27.60 1.53 -13.13
C LEU A 131 -26.73 0.90 -14.22
N ILE A 132 -26.03 1.74 -14.97
CA ILE A 132 -24.96 1.33 -15.88
C ILE A 132 -23.97 0.60 -14.98
N GLN A 133 -23.91 -0.72 -15.13
CA GLN A 133 -22.97 -1.59 -14.45
C GLN A 133 -21.58 -1.25 -14.99
N LYS A 134 -20.99 -0.17 -14.48
CA LYS A 134 -19.66 0.29 -14.87
C LYS A 134 -18.65 -0.75 -14.39
N ASP A 135 -17.77 -1.14 -15.29
CA ASP A 135 -16.65 -2.03 -15.00
C ASP A 135 -15.88 -1.53 -13.76
N PRO A 136 -15.76 -2.32 -12.68
CA PRO A 136 -15.00 -1.96 -11.49
C PRO A 136 -13.55 -1.53 -11.79
N GLN A 137 -12.97 -2.03 -12.89
CA GLN A 137 -11.63 -1.66 -13.36
C GLN A 137 -11.57 -0.20 -13.82
N ALA A 138 -12.58 0.27 -14.55
CA ALA A 138 -12.65 1.64 -15.08
C ALA A 138 -12.94 2.70 -14.00
N LEU A 139 -13.57 2.30 -12.88
CA LEU A 139 -13.84 3.19 -11.75
C LEU A 139 -12.59 3.55 -10.95
N VAL A 140 -11.60 2.66 -10.95
CA VAL A 140 -10.34 2.82 -10.22
C VAL A 140 -9.42 3.83 -10.93
N ASP A 141 -9.27 3.73 -12.24
CA ASP A 141 -8.39 4.65 -12.99
C ASP A 141 -8.99 6.08 -13.04
N GLN A 142 -10.32 6.19 -12.91
CA GLN A 142 -11.00 7.47 -12.67
C GLN A 142 -10.65 8.08 -11.30
N GLU A 143 -10.52 7.25 -10.27
CA GLU A 143 -10.08 7.67 -8.94
C GLU A 143 -8.64 8.19 -8.97
N LEU A 144 -7.74 7.47 -9.65
CA LEU A 144 -6.37 7.92 -9.89
C LEU A 144 -6.35 9.31 -10.52
N THR A 145 -7.10 9.50 -11.61
CA THR A 145 -7.21 10.78 -12.32
C THR A 145 -7.74 11.89 -11.41
N THR A 146 -8.69 11.56 -10.54
CA THR A 146 -9.28 12.52 -9.58
C THR A 146 -8.26 12.93 -8.53
N LEU A 147 -7.53 11.98 -7.95
CA LEU A 147 -6.47 12.25 -6.96
C LEU A 147 -5.32 13.04 -7.58
N LEU A 148 -4.94 12.74 -8.82
CA LEU A 148 -3.93 13.51 -9.55
C LEU A 148 -4.37 14.96 -9.72
N LYS A 149 -5.60 15.21 -10.17
CA LYS A 149 -6.16 16.57 -10.29
C LYS A 149 -6.18 17.26 -8.93
N GLN A 150 -6.55 16.56 -7.88
CA GLN A 150 -6.52 17.11 -6.53
C GLN A 150 -5.10 17.52 -6.09
N CYS A 151 -4.08 16.71 -6.37
CA CYS A 151 -2.69 17.04 -6.06
C CYS A 151 -2.24 18.34 -6.75
N LYS A 152 -2.78 18.66 -7.93
CA LYS A 152 -2.46 19.89 -8.67
C LYS A 152 -3.01 21.15 -7.99
N GLU A 153 -4.08 21.01 -7.23
CA GLU A 153 -4.72 22.12 -6.50
C GLU A 153 -4.07 22.37 -5.13
N PHE A 154 -3.14 21.51 -4.70
CA PHE A 154 -2.44 21.70 -3.44
C PHE A 154 -1.55 22.95 -3.49
N PRO A 155 -1.53 23.76 -2.41
CA PRO A 155 -0.60 24.86 -2.32
C PRO A 155 0.83 24.33 -2.25
N GLU A 156 1.70 24.86 -3.11
CA GLU A 156 3.13 24.51 -3.10
C GLU A 156 3.74 24.81 -1.71
N PRO A 157 4.49 23.87 -1.10
CA PRO A 157 5.11 24.10 0.19
C PRO A 157 6.11 25.23 0.09
N THR A 158 6.11 26.11 1.08
CA THR A 158 7.14 27.16 1.16
C THR A 158 8.50 26.55 1.50
N GLU A 159 9.58 27.23 1.10
CA GLU A 159 10.95 26.85 1.48
C GLU A 159 11.11 26.74 3.00
N GLU A 160 10.42 27.58 3.78
CA GLU A 160 10.43 27.51 5.24
C GLU A 160 9.77 26.23 5.76
N MET A 161 8.65 25.80 5.16
CA MET A 161 8.01 24.54 5.50
C MET A 161 8.92 23.35 5.22
N ILE A 162 9.57 23.32 4.05
CA ILE A 162 10.52 22.25 3.68
C ILE A 162 11.72 22.26 4.65
N ALA A 163 12.31 23.44 4.89
CA ALA A 163 13.45 23.60 5.80
C ALA A 163 13.12 23.18 7.24
N SER A 164 11.89 23.42 7.71
CA SER A 164 11.44 22.98 9.05
C SER A 164 11.39 21.46 9.23
N LYS A 165 11.37 20.72 8.11
CA LYS A 165 11.36 19.25 8.05
C LYS A 165 12.68 18.68 7.53
N ALA A 166 13.68 19.53 7.29
CA ALA A 166 14.93 19.12 6.66
C ALA A 166 15.67 18.06 7.47
N ILE A 167 16.20 17.08 6.75
CA ILE A 167 16.98 15.96 7.30
C ILE A 167 18.16 15.67 6.38
N GLU A 168 19.20 15.08 6.98
CA GLU A 168 20.35 14.53 6.27
C GLU A 168 20.53 13.08 6.69
N PHE A 169 20.72 12.20 5.72
CA PHE A 169 20.99 10.78 5.95
C PHE A 169 22.46 10.49 6.29
N GLY A 170 23.36 11.40 5.93
CA GLY A 170 24.80 11.26 6.10
C GLY A 170 25.42 10.37 5.02
N ASP A 171 26.45 9.62 5.41
CA ASP A 171 27.25 8.79 4.51
C ASP A 171 26.38 7.90 3.61
N ARG A 172 26.58 8.04 2.29
CA ARG A 172 25.83 7.28 1.30
C ARG A 172 26.21 5.80 1.36
N LYS A 173 25.22 4.94 1.60
CA LYS A 173 25.41 3.49 1.52
C LYS A 173 25.35 2.96 0.09
N ARG A 174 24.62 3.62 -0.81
CA ARG A 174 24.42 3.27 -2.22
C ARG A 174 24.22 4.53 -3.06
N ASP A 175 24.25 4.37 -4.38
CA ASP A 175 24.16 5.48 -5.34
C ASP A 175 22.74 6.04 -5.47
N LYS A 176 21.72 5.18 -5.38
CA LYS A 176 20.30 5.54 -5.44
C LYS A 176 19.59 5.21 -4.12
N THR A 177 18.62 6.03 -3.75
CA THR A 177 17.80 5.86 -2.54
C THR A 177 16.40 5.40 -2.94
N LEU A 178 15.98 4.26 -2.39
CA LEU A 178 14.63 3.73 -2.57
C LEU A 178 13.83 3.96 -1.29
N ILE A 179 12.77 4.73 -1.41
CA ILE A 179 11.87 5.13 -0.32
C ILE A 179 10.57 4.36 -0.49
N LEU A 180 10.25 3.51 0.48
CA LEU A 180 9.07 2.66 0.46
C LEU A 180 8.08 3.13 1.52
N ASP A 181 6.81 3.28 1.14
CA ASP A 181 5.73 3.37 2.11
C ASP A 181 5.54 2.04 2.88
N MET A 182 4.81 2.05 4.00
CA MET A 182 4.63 0.89 4.88
C MET A 182 3.22 0.27 4.77
N ASP A 183 2.19 1.01 5.18
CA ASP A 183 0.81 0.51 5.28
C ASP A 183 0.17 0.40 3.90
N GLU A 184 -0.47 -0.73 3.60
CA GLU A 184 -0.95 -1.09 2.25
C GLU A 184 0.15 -1.14 1.15
N THR A 185 1.42 -0.93 1.48
CA THR A 185 2.55 -1.05 0.53
C THR A 185 3.43 -2.26 0.83
N LEU A 186 3.95 -2.38 2.05
CA LEU A 186 4.79 -3.50 2.52
C LEU A 186 4.01 -4.48 3.40
N ILE A 187 2.98 -3.99 4.08
CA ILE A 187 2.15 -4.75 4.99
C ILE A 187 0.67 -4.36 4.85
N HIS A 188 -0.20 -5.17 5.43
CA HIS A 188 -1.58 -4.79 5.72
C HIS A 188 -1.81 -4.96 7.23
N ALA A 189 -2.26 -3.90 7.90
CA ALA A 189 -2.51 -3.90 9.33
C ALA A 189 -3.98 -3.60 9.65
N GLU A 190 -4.52 -4.32 10.62
CA GLU A 190 -5.88 -4.11 11.11
C GLU A 190 -5.84 -3.97 12.64
N ILE A 191 -6.36 -2.85 13.17
CA ILE A 191 -6.30 -2.52 14.59
C ILE A 191 -7.66 -2.79 15.23
N LEU A 192 -7.71 -3.71 16.19
CA LEU A 192 -8.94 -4.03 16.91
C LEU A 192 -8.75 -3.88 18.42
N PRO A 193 -9.80 -3.51 19.18
CA PRO A 193 -9.78 -3.62 20.63
C PRO A 193 -9.44 -5.05 21.06
N GLU A 194 -8.73 -5.23 22.17
CA GLU A 194 -8.37 -6.56 22.70
C GLU A 194 -9.59 -7.48 22.93
N SER A 195 -10.76 -6.89 23.21
CA SER A 195 -12.01 -7.61 23.41
C SER A 195 -12.67 -8.11 22.12
N ALA A 196 -12.20 -7.69 20.94
CA ALA A 196 -12.78 -8.09 19.66
C ALA A 196 -12.38 -9.52 19.28
N LYS A 197 -13.12 -10.11 18.34
CA LYS A 197 -12.80 -11.44 17.79
C LYS A 197 -11.44 -11.40 17.08
N PRO A 198 -10.48 -12.29 17.42
CA PRO A 198 -9.17 -12.27 16.78
C PRO A 198 -9.23 -12.56 15.28
N ILE A 199 -8.42 -11.81 14.53
CA ILE A 199 -8.25 -12.02 13.09
C ILE A 199 -7.30 -13.22 12.86
N LYS A 200 -7.69 -14.09 11.93
CA LYS A 200 -6.88 -15.22 11.46
C LYS A 200 -6.06 -14.83 10.22
N ASP A 201 -5.08 -15.67 9.88
CA ASP A 201 -4.21 -15.49 8.71
C ASP A 201 -3.38 -14.20 8.75
N VAL A 202 -2.67 -13.98 9.86
CA VAL A 202 -1.74 -12.87 10.06
C VAL A 202 -0.34 -13.44 10.30
N ASP A 203 0.70 -12.66 10.00
CA ASP A 203 2.09 -13.08 10.20
C ASP A 203 2.57 -12.79 11.62
N PHE A 204 2.12 -11.68 12.21
CA PHE A 204 2.39 -11.33 13.60
C PHE A 204 1.34 -10.33 14.14
N THR A 205 1.39 -10.08 15.44
CA THR A 205 0.58 -9.07 16.12
C THR A 205 1.46 -8.16 16.95
N ILE A 206 1.02 -6.92 17.17
CA ILE A 206 1.60 -6.03 18.20
C ILE A 206 0.49 -5.52 19.12
N THR A 207 0.85 -5.15 20.34
CA THR A 207 -0.09 -4.62 21.33
C THR A 207 0.19 -3.14 21.54
N LEU A 208 -0.82 -2.31 21.27
CA LEU A 208 -0.79 -0.87 21.55
C LEU A 208 -1.61 -0.59 22.82
N LYS A 209 -1.17 0.39 23.61
CA LYS A 209 -1.96 0.89 24.73
C LYS A 209 -2.24 2.37 24.57
N ASN A 210 -3.51 2.73 24.61
CA ASN A 210 -3.94 4.10 24.74
C ASN A 210 -4.28 4.38 26.22
N VAL A 211 -3.59 5.34 26.82
CA VAL A 211 -3.91 5.80 28.17
C VAL A 211 -4.59 7.16 28.04
N ASN A 212 -5.88 7.20 28.31
CA ASN A 212 -6.60 8.46 28.33
C ASN A 212 -6.09 9.32 29.50
N GLU A 213 -5.40 10.42 29.17
CA GLU A 213 -4.69 11.22 30.18
C GLU A 213 -5.61 11.84 31.25
N VAL A 214 -6.89 12.07 30.90
CA VAL A 214 -7.90 12.70 31.76
C VAL A 214 -8.55 11.67 32.69
N THR A 215 -9.06 10.57 32.12
CA THR A 215 -9.80 9.53 32.87
C THR A 215 -8.89 8.49 33.49
N LYS A 216 -7.61 8.44 33.09
CA LYS A 216 -6.64 7.39 33.41
C LYS A 216 -7.10 5.98 33.01
N LYS A 217 -8.08 5.89 32.09
CA LYS A 217 -8.52 4.63 31.52
C LYS A 217 -7.48 4.17 30.49
N GLU A 218 -7.06 2.92 30.64
CA GLU A 218 -6.18 2.24 29.69
C GLU A 218 -7.05 1.39 28.75
N GLU A 219 -6.86 1.57 27.46
CA GLU A 219 -7.48 0.78 26.40
C GLU A 219 -6.39 0.06 25.60
N THR A 220 -6.51 -1.26 25.52
CA THR A 220 -5.56 -2.11 24.79
C THR A 220 -6.12 -2.40 23.41
N TYR A 221 -5.27 -2.23 22.40
CA TYR A 221 -5.55 -2.58 21.02
C TYR A 221 -4.53 -3.62 20.53
N ILE A 222 -5.00 -4.55 19.73
CA ILE A 222 -4.17 -5.52 19.03
C ILE A 222 -4.14 -5.13 17.56
N VAL A 223 -2.94 -4.93 17.04
CA VAL A 223 -2.70 -4.75 15.61
C VAL A 223 -2.36 -6.10 15.01
N TYR A 224 -3.12 -6.49 14.01
CA TYR A 224 -2.97 -7.73 13.27
C TYR A 224 -2.28 -7.42 11.94
N VAL A 225 -1.06 -7.94 11.74
CA VAL A 225 -0.22 -7.57 10.60
C VAL A 225 -0.04 -8.75 9.65
N LYS A 226 -0.32 -8.51 8.38
CA LYS A 226 0.05 -9.39 7.25
C LYS A 226 1.20 -8.75 6.47
N ILE A 227 2.24 -9.51 6.18
CA ILE A 227 3.36 -9.07 5.36
C ILE A 227 3.01 -9.31 3.89
N ARG A 228 3.31 -8.34 3.03
CA ARG A 228 3.10 -8.49 1.58
C ARG A 228 3.95 -9.66 1.06
N PRO A 229 3.39 -10.54 0.20
CA PRO A 229 4.17 -11.62 -0.39
C PRO A 229 5.45 -11.13 -1.07
N PHE A 230 6.50 -11.94 -1.02
CA PHE A 230 7.84 -11.66 -1.59
C PHE A 230 8.63 -10.53 -0.92
N TYR A 231 8.15 -9.98 0.22
CA TYR A 231 8.85 -8.93 0.96
C TYR A 231 10.32 -9.26 1.24
N ASP A 232 10.59 -10.42 1.86
CA ASP A 232 11.93 -10.80 2.30
C ASP A 232 12.92 -10.86 1.12
N GLU A 233 12.56 -11.57 0.05
CA GLU A 233 13.44 -11.77 -1.09
C GLU A 233 13.68 -10.50 -1.88
N CYS A 234 12.65 -9.67 -2.04
CA CYS A 234 12.78 -8.41 -2.77
C CYS A 234 13.60 -7.40 -1.96
N MET A 235 13.37 -7.28 -0.65
CA MET A 235 14.14 -6.37 0.21
C MET A 235 15.60 -6.77 0.32
N GLU A 236 15.90 -8.06 0.53
CA GLU A 236 17.28 -8.59 0.53
C GLU A 236 17.98 -8.28 -0.80
N ASN A 237 17.28 -8.43 -1.93
CA ASN A 237 17.85 -8.15 -3.24
C ASN A 237 18.08 -6.66 -3.47
N LEU A 238 17.07 -5.81 -3.23
CA LEU A 238 17.12 -4.37 -3.43
C LEU A 238 18.19 -3.70 -2.55
N ALA A 239 18.41 -4.19 -1.32
CA ALA A 239 19.45 -3.69 -0.42
C ALA A 239 20.89 -3.82 -0.99
N ASN A 240 21.09 -4.66 -2.01
CA ASN A 240 22.40 -4.78 -2.66
C ASN A 240 22.75 -3.55 -3.51
N TYR A 241 21.76 -2.79 -3.99
CA TYR A 241 21.99 -1.68 -4.93
C TYR A 241 21.23 -0.38 -4.60
N TYR A 242 20.17 -0.44 -3.80
CA TYR A 242 19.48 0.74 -3.24
C TYR A 242 19.78 0.96 -1.76
N GLU A 243 19.93 2.22 -1.37
CA GLU A 243 19.82 2.62 0.04
C GLU A 243 18.34 2.62 0.40
N LEU A 244 17.93 1.63 1.21
CA LEU A 244 16.52 1.45 1.55
C LEU A 244 16.09 2.38 2.67
N VAL A 245 15.00 3.09 2.46
CA VAL A 245 14.36 3.99 3.42
C VAL A 245 12.88 3.61 3.51
N VAL A 246 12.33 3.59 4.72
CA VAL A 246 10.87 3.56 4.89
C VAL A 246 10.40 4.96 5.22
N PHE A 247 9.41 5.47 4.49
CA PHE A 247 8.76 6.74 4.80
C PHE A 247 7.26 6.49 4.88
N THR A 248 6.69 6.46 6.08
CA THR A 248 5.26 6.26 6.33
C THR A 248 4.60 7.55 6.83
N ALA A 249 3.32 7.74 6.51
CA ALA A 249 2.48 8.77 7.12
C ALA A 249 1.89 8.33 8.48
N ALA A 250 2.32 7.20 9.03
CA ALA A 250 1.94 6.74 10.37
C ALA A 250 2.77 7.42 11.48
N GLU A 251 2.25 7.39 12.71
CA GLU A 251 3.02 7.82 13.88
C GLU A 251 4.21 6.89 14.13
N GLN A 252 5.28 7.47 14.65
CA GLN A 252 6.55 6.78 14.86
C GLN A 252 6.42 5.54 15.75
N ASP A 253 5.73 5.62 16.88
CA ASP A 253 5.63 4.50 17.83
C ASP A 253 4.97 3.25 17.22
N TYR A 254 3.96 3.46 16.38
CA TYR A 254 3.30 2.39 15.63
C TYR A 254 4.24 1.81 14.58
N ALA A 255 4.86 2.68 13.78
CA ALA A 255 5.75 2.26 12.70
C ALA A 255 6.98 1.52 13.23
N ASP A 256 7.61 2.00 14.30
CA ASP A 256 8.77 1.35 14.91
C ASP A 256 8.43 -0.04 15.45
N ALA A 257 7.28 -0.20 16.12
CA ALA A 257 6.84 -1.50 16.61
C ALA A 257 6.69 -2.56 15.49
N ILE A 258 6.27 -2.12 14.31
CA ILE A 258 6.14 -2.98 13.13
C ILE A 258 7.50 -3.20 12.46
N LEU A 259 8.22 -2.13 12.15
CA LEU A 259 9.47 -2.18 11.39
C LEU A 259 10.57 -2.92 12.15
N ASP A 260 10.58 -2.87 13.48
CA ASP A 260 11.49 -3.66 14.30
C ASP A 260 11.29 -5.16 14.09
N ILE A 261 10.05 -5.62 13.95
CA ILE A 261 9.73 -7.02 13.66
C ILE A 261 10.01 -7.31 12.18
N LEU A 262 9.59 -6.42 11.29
CA LEU A 262 9.62 -6.61 9.85
C LEU A 262 11.06 -6.70 9.31
N ASP A 263 11.93 -5.78 9.72
CA ASP A 263 13.33 -5.70 9.29
C ASP A 263 14.22 -6.64 10.11
N THR A 264 14.28 -7.89 9.65
CA THR A 264 15.01 -8.95 10.36
C THR A 264 16.54 -8.87 10.20
N GLU A 265 17.03 -8.18 9.17
CA GLU A 265 18.46 -8.11 8.85
C GLU A 265 19.05 -6.69 8.92
N ASN A 266 18.28 -5.70 9.39
CA ASN A 266 18.67 -4.29 9.43
C ASN A 266 19.01 -3.74 8.03
N LEU A 267 18.18 -4.09 7.04
CA LEU A 267 18.30 -3.65 5.66
C LEU A 267 17.85 -2.19 5.49
N ILE A 268 16.91 -1.73 6.32
CA ILE A 268 16.38 -0.37 6.27
C ILE A 268 17.42 0.57 6.87
N SER A 269 17.89 1.51 6.06
CA SER A 269 18.93 2.47 6.46
C SER A 269 18.37 3.64 7.25
N HIS A 270 17.18 4.13 6.88
CA HIS A 270 16.52 5.25 7.53
C HIS A 270 15.01 5.01 7.62
N ARG A 271 14.38 5.56 8.65
CA ARG A 271 12.94 5.51 8.87
C ARG A 271 12.40 6.93 9.05
N LEU A 272 11.42 7.29 8.24
CA LEU A 272 10.71 8.55 8.26
C LEU A 272 9.23 8.27 8.53
N TYR A 273 8.62 9.18 9.28
CA TYR A 273 7.28 9.04 9.84
C TYR A 273 6.45 10.31 9.61
N ARG A 274 5.20 10.32 10.08
CA ARG A 274 4.24 11.43 9.91
C ARG A 274 4.80 12.82 10.19
N GLN A 275 5.61 12.99 11.24
CA GLN A 275 6.18 14.31 11.58
C GLN A 275 7.12 14.87 10.50
N HIS A 276 7.61 14.05 9.57
CA HIS A 276 8.45 14.44 8.44
C HIS A 276 7.62 14.82 7.21
N CYS A 277 6.33 14.46 7.15
CA CYS A 277 5.46 14.84 6.05
C CYS A 277 5.16 16.35 6.06
N ILE A 278 4.89 16.90 4.88
CA ILE A 278 4.24 18.19 4.73
C ILE A 278 2.74 17.97 4.95
N ASN A 279 2.21 18.62 5.98
CA ASN A 279 0.78 18.60 6.29
C ASN A 279 0.07 19.72 5.52
N ILE A 280 -0.89 19.35 4.68
CA ILE A 280 -1.73 20.27 3.91
C ILE A 280 -3.13 20.27 4.53
N GLU A 281 -3.58 21.44 4.96
CA GLU A 281 -4.93 21.69 5.48
C GLU A 281 -5.35 20.77 6.64
N ASP A 282 -4.38 20.31 7.45
CA ASP A 282 -4.61 19.34 8.55
C ASP A 282 -5.30 18.05 8.09
N LYS A 283 -5.14 17.71 6.80
CA LYS A 283 -5.87 16.64 6.13
C LYS A 283 -4.96 15.70 5.35
N TYR A 284 -4.00 16.22 4.61
CA TYR A 284 -3.14 15.42 3.74
C TYR A 284 -1.70 15.44 4.20
N PHE A 285 -1.08 14.25 4.27
CA PHE A 285 0.34 14.09 4.61
C PHE A 285 1.11 13.75 3.33
N VAL A 286 1.86 14.72 2.81
CA VAL A 286 2.66 14.57 1.59
C VAL A 286 4.12 14.32 1.94
N LYS A 287 4.73 13.34 1.26
CA LYS A 287 6.13 12.94 1.43
C LYS A 287 7.01 13.72 0.46
N ASP A 288 7.17 15.01 0.76
CA ASP A 288 8.04 15.90 -0.04
C ASP A 288 9.50 15.46 0.11
N LEU A 289 10.09 14.97 -0.98
CA LEU A 289 11.45 14.44 -1.00
C LEU A 289 12.51 15.53 -0.84
N ARG A 290 12.17 16.81 -1.07
CA ARG A 290 13.09 17.94 -0.88
C ARG A 290 13.51 18.11 0.57
N ILE A 291 12.82 17.50 1.53
CA ILE A 291 13.26 17.51 2.93
C ILE A 291 14.60 16.77 3.11
N VAL A 292 14.95 15.84 2.23
CA VAL A 292 16.23 15.12 2.27
C VAL A 292 17.30 15.94 1.55
N GLN A 293 18.11 16.68 2.31
CA GLN A 293 19.01 17.70 1.75
C GLN A 293 20.29 17.12 1.12
N ASP A 294 20.67 15.91 1.49
CA ASP A 294 21.94 15.28 1.10
C ASP A 294 21.76 14.16 0.06
N ARG A 295 20.58 14.07 -0.57
CA ARG A 295 20.27 13.17 -1.68
C ARG A 295 19.76 13.98 -2.88
N ASP A 296 20.05 13.48 -4.07
CA ASP A 296 19.64 14.13 -5.32
C ASP A 296 18.34 13.49 -5.82
N LEU A 297 17.34 14.30 -6.16
CA LEU A 297 16.06 13.83 -6.69
C LEU A 297 16.21 12.98 -7.96
N THR A 298 17.27 13.16 -8.75
CA THR A 298 17.58 12.30 -9.91
C THR A 298 17.83 10.83 -9.54
N ASN A 299 18.11 10.57 -8.26
CA ASN A 299 18.50 9.27 -7.71
C ASN A 299 17.60 8.80 -6.55
N MET A 300 16.48 9.50 -6.30
CA MET A 300 15.51 9.14 -5.25
C MET A 300 14.23 8.61 -5.87
N VAL A 301 13.77 7.45 -5.40
CA VAL A 301 12.54 6.81 -5.89
C VAL A 301 11.58 6.65 -4.71
N LEU A 302 10.34 7.12 -4.85
CA LEU A 302 9.29 6.96 -3.84
C LEU A 302 8.24 5.96 -4.33
N VAL A 303 8.07 4.87 -3.60
CA VAL A 303 7.02 3.87 -3.87
C VAL A 303 5.92 4.02 -2.83
N ASP A 304 4.70 4.22 -3.29
CA ASP A 304 3.54 4.46 -2.43
C ASP A 304 2.25 4.02 -3.13
N ASN A 305 1.29 3.49 -2.39
CA ASN A 305 -0.03 3.19 -2.92
C ASN A 305 -0.92 4.43 -3.08
N SER A 306 -0.56 5.54 -2.42
CA SER A 306 -1.27 6.81 -2.45
C SER A 306 -0.55 7.85 -3.30
N ILE A 307 -1.21 8.33 -4.37
CA ILE A 307 -0.70 9.44 -5.19
C ILE A 307 -0.53 10.73 -4.39
N ILE A 308 -1.38 10.95 -3.37
CA ILE A 308 -1.32 12.13 -2.52
C ILE A 308 0.05 12.21 -1.83
N SER A 309 0.63 11.07 -1.43
CA SER A 309 1.95 11.02 -0.80
C SER A 309 3.07 11.58 -1.68
N MET A 310 2.94 11.48 -3.00
CA MET A 310 3.98 11.90 -3.97
C MET A 310 3.65 13.22 -4.68
N ALA A 311 2.65 13.98 -4.22
CA ALA A 311 2.08 15.14 -4.93
C ALA A 311 3.12 16.16 -5.43
N PHE A 312 4.16 16.47 -4.65
CA PHE A 312 5.19 17.46 -5.02
C PHE A 312 6.41 16.87 -5.73
N ASN A 313 6.49 15.54 -5.85
CA ASN A 313 7.58 14.84 -6.54
C ASN A 313 7.03 13.69 -7.38
N ILE A 314 6.02 13.99 -8.20
CA ILE A 314 5.28 12.96 -8.94
C ILE A 314 6.16 12.14 -9.89
N ASP A 315 7.15 12.77 -10.51
CA ASP A 315 8.10 12.08 -11.40
C ASP A 315 9.06 11.17 -10.62
N ASN A 316 9.22 11.35 -9.31
CA ASN A 316 9.95 10.43 -8.45
C ASN A 316 9.11 9.24 -7.97
N GLY A 317 7.79 9.31 -8.17
CA GLY A 317 6.81 8.38 -7.64
C GLY A 317 6.59 7.15 -8.50
N ILE A 318 6.47 5.99 -7.85
CA ILE A 318 5.98 4.74 -8.42
C ILE A 318 4.70 4.37 -7.67
N PRO A 319 3.51 4.60 -8.26
CA PRO A 319 2.27 4.12 -7.71
C PRO A 319 2.21 2.59 -7.74
N VAL A 320 1.90 1.98 -6.60
CA VAL A 320 1.68 0.53 -6.50
C VAL A 320 0.24 0.22 -6.10
N SER A 321 -0.22 -0.98 -6.44
CA SER A 321 -1.51 -1.41 -5.92
C SER A 321 -1.48 -1.59 -4.39
N PRO A 322 -2.53 -1.14 -3.69
CA PRO A 322 -2.64 -1.37 -2.25
C PRO A 322 -2.74 -2.87 -1.94
N PHE A 323 -1.99 -3.30 -0.94
CA PHE A 323 -1.96 -4.66 -0.44
C PHE A 323 -2.97 -4.83 0.69
N PHE A 324 -3.76 -5.90 0.61
CA PHE A 324 -4.68 -6.30 1.66
C PHE A 324 -4.47 -7.77 2.00
N ARG A 325 -4.71 -8.13 3.26
CA ARG A 325 -4.58 -9.52 3.74
C ARG A 325 -5.41 -10.52 2.93
N TRP A 326 -6.56 -10.09 2.41
CA TRP A 326 -7.45 -10.94 1.60
C TRP A 326 -7.10 -10.97 0.09
N THR A 327 -6.07 -10.23 -0.35
CA THR A 327 -5.61 -10.27 -1.74
C THR A 327 -4.93 -11.62 -2.03
N LYS A 328 -5.59 -12.45 -2.83
CA LYS A 328 -5.04 -13.74 -3.27
C LYS A 328 -3.98 -13.53 -4.35
N ASN A 329 -2.89 -14.29 -4.28
CA ASN A 329 -1.81 -14.29 -5.27
C ASN A 329 -1.26 -12.89 -5.57
N ASP A 330 -1.08 -12.04 -4.55
CA ASP A 330 -0.39 -10.76 -4.72
C ASP A 330 1.07 -11.01 -5.15
N GLU A 331 1.41 -10.55 -6.35
CA GLU A 331 2.76 -10.61 -6.92
C GLU A 331 3.29 -9.20 -7.23
N GLU A 332 2.60 -8.15 -6.77
CA GLU A 332 2.92 -6.76 -7.13
C GLU A 332 4.34 -6.38 -6.71
N PHE A 333 4.76 -6.81 -5.52
CA PHE A 333 6.12 -6.49 -5.03
C PHE A 333 7.22 -7.12 -5.90
N LEU A 334 6.91 -8.25 -6.56
CA LEU A 334 7.82 -8.91 -7.50
C LEU A 334 7.92 -8.13 -8.83
N PHE A 335 6.79 -7.61 -9.32
CA PHE A 335 6.77 -6.75 -10.50
C PHE A 335 7.47 -5.41 -10.23
N LEU A 336 7.19 -4.80 -9.08
CA LEU A 336 7.89 -3.61 -8.60
C LEU A 336 9.40 -3.85 -8.53
N HIS A 337 9.84 -4.96 -7.93
CA HIS A 337 11.25 -5.31 -7.85
C HIS A 337 11.93 -5.29 -9.23
N SER A 338 11.32 -5.94 -10.22
CA SER A 338 11.89 -5.98 -11.57
C SER A 338 11.87 -4.61 -12.26
N TYR A 339 10.87 -3.77 -12.01
CA TYR A 339 10.86 -2.39 -12.51
C TYR A 339 11.98 -1.57 -11.88
N LEU A 340 12.21 -1.74 -10.58
CA LEU A 340 13.28 -1.05 -9.84
C LEU A 340 14.69 -1.47 -10.30
N ASP A 341 14.86 -2.72 -10.77
CA ASP A 341 16.09 -3.21 -11.40
C ASP A 341 16.35 -2.50 -12.75
N GLU A 342 15.32 -2.33 -13.59
CA GLU A 342 15.40 -1.52 -14.83
C GLU A 342 15.73 -0.06 -14.50
N LEU A 343 15.00 0.53 -13.55
CA LEU A 343 15.14 1.93 -13.15
C LEU A 343 16.54 2.24 -12.58
N PHE A 344 17.17 1.28 -11.90
CA PHE A 344 18.49 1.47 -11.30
C PHE A 344 19.57 1.85 -12.33
N HIS A 345 19.41 1.38 -13.58
CA HIS A 345 20.36 1.63 -14.66
C HIS A 345 20.16 2.98 -15.39
N THR A 346 19.17 3.77 -14.99
CA THR A 346 18.89 5.08 -15.58
C THR A 346 19.73 6.18 -14.92
N GLU A 347 20.12 7.20 -15.71
CA GLU A 347 20.86 8.35 -15.16
C GLU A 347 19.96 9.20 -14.25
N ASP A 348 18.81 9.63 -14.76
CA ASP A 348 17.75 10.29 -14.00
C ASP A 348 16.49 9.41 -13.99
N ILE A 349 16.11 8.96 -12.80
CA ILE A 349 14.94 8.08 -12.62
C ILE A 349 13.64 8.77 -13.06
N ARG A 350 13.59 10.10 -12.99
CA ARG A 350 12.38 10.90 -13.23
C ARG A 350 11.98 10.88 -14.69
N ASP A 351 12.96 10.87 -15.59
CA ASP A 351 12.70 10.80 -17.03
C ASP A 351 12.07 9.45 -17.40
N HIS A 352 12.56 8.37 -16.80
CA HIS A 352 12.03 7.03 -17.01
C HIS A 352 10.59 6.88 -16.45
N ASN A 353 10.36 7.35 -15.23
CA ASN A 353 9.03 7.33 -14.63
C ASN A 353 8.02 8.18 -15.43
N ARG A 354 8.44 9.37 -15.91
CA ARG A 354 7.61 10.24 -16.75
C ARG A 354 7.18 9.54 -18.03
N GLU A 355 8.10 8.85 -18.71
CA GLU A 355 7.81 8.10 -19.93
C GLU A 355 6.83 6.94 -19.69
N LYS A 356 7.04 6.17 -18.61
CA LYS A 356 6.28 4.95 -18.32
C LYS A 356 4.89 5.26 -17.73
N PHE A 357 4.83 6.06 -16.67
CA PHE A 357 3.60 6.32 -15.93
C PHE A 357 2.82 7.53 -16.43
N LYS A 358 3.46 8.50 -17.07
CA LYS A 358 2.76 9.65 -17.67
C LYS A 358 1.82 10.39 -16.70
N LEU A 359 2.11 10.35 -15.40
CA LEU A 359 1.21 10.83 -14.36
C LEU A 359 0.93 12.33 -14.52
N GLN A 360 1.94 13.11 -14.92
CA GLN A 360 1.78 14.54 -15.20
C GLN A 360 0.84 14.79 -16.38
N GLU A 361 0.89 13.95 -17.43
CA GLU A 361 0.00 14.09 -18.58
C GLU A 361 -1.43 13.70 -18.25
N ILE A 362 -1.63 12.68 -17.41
CA ILE A 362 -2.95 12.31 -16.88
C ILE A 362 -3.48 13.44 -15.98
N GLN A 363 -2.65 13.97 -15.09
CA GLN A 363 -2.99 15.10 -14.22
C GLN A 363 -3.40 16.35 -15.02
N ASP A 364 -2.71 16.62 -16.13
CA ASP A 364 -3.01 17.73 -17.05
C ASP A 364 -4.23 17.46 -17.95
N GLY A 365 -4.80 16.25 -17.92
CA GLY A 365 -5.89 15.85 -18.80
C GLY A 365 -5.50 15.67 -20.27
N LYS A 366 -4.19 15.48 -20.55
CA LYS A 366 -3.68 15.16 -21.89
C LYS A 366 -3.92 13.69 -22.26
N ILE A 367 -4.00 12.82 -21.26
CA ILE A 367 -4.28 11.40 -21.37
C ILE A 367 -5.50 11.10 -20.51
N SER A 368 -6.49 10.41 -21.06
CA SER A 368 -7.56 9.78 -20.29
C SER A 368 -7.21 8.31 -20.14
N LEU A 369 -7.40 7.79 -18.93
CA LEU A 369 -7.40 6.36 -18.67
C LEU A 369 -8.75 5.75 -19.06
#